data_AF-J0LAJ2-F1
#
_entry.id   AF-J0LAJ2-F1
#
_cell.length_a   1.000
_cell.length_b   1.000
_cell.length_c   1.000
_cell.angle_alpha   90.00
_cell.angle_beta   90.00
_cell.angle_gamma   90.00
#
_symmetry.space_group_name_H-M   'P 1'
#
loop_
_entity.id
_entity.type
_entity.pdbx_description
1 polymer ?
#
loop_
_entity_poly.entity_id
_entity_poly.type
_entity_poly.pdbx_seq_one_letter_code
_entity_poly.pdbx_strand_id
1 'polypeptide(L)'
;MWSAVDPKKIESTKNYLISKQSNRLKEISNIPETKFLYVDWNGNIYFPQFLRKLAKVENDDSSSLAKLTPDERRSILSREWQNLITPVLQKEGIQLKPFNEFKKLEIPSFQIGSGRTISKNNPFSIPNAIRQNGFFESSQIYNIYILDTTGRLNPQNLKNTLENRFGEYNLKTNIQFTSVQLPEDISNLELEKKTDSFIDNLKSKFQEENFLPLVIHCEKSKNYNSIRKYIKRVSLQKGFPTQFLKLNNTNDNQAKFINIVFGIVAKYGDTLYLLNNKEKDVDYFIGFDVSRKIKSNGNVQNVSGGIYFFSERGKFLATKKINLEGEIIRADEVSKIFNKEKFQGKKIVIHRDGSNKVNEIKLLKEYFELNDIKAHIVYITKHHTTRIFDVSQNNAKNPEKGIYLKYAENKAILVTSDSKIGTKKPLKIEYIPLNDSPMDFQKVLKDLFDLTYMNFSSYTDISLPVTTHYSHQVSKSLIDGIEPSDDVFNKPYWL
;
A
#
# COMPACT_ATOMS: atom_id res chain seq x y z
N MET A 1 -30.09 27.70 -5.31
CA MET A 1 -31.46 27.21 -5.54
C MET A 1 -31.38 26.04 -6.50
N TRP A 2 -31.37 24.82 -5.99
CA TRP A 2 -31.35 23.61 -6.83
C TRP A 2 -32.78 23.09 -6.96
N SER A 3 -33.21 22.93 -8.21
CA SER A 3 -34.53 22.46 -8.63
C SER A 3 -34.80 21.03 -8.14
N ALA A 4 -35.96 20.83 -7.55
CA ALA A 4 -36.44 19.55 -7.04
C ALA A 4 -36.57 18.51 -8.16
N VAL A 5 -36.04 17.31 -7.90
CA VAL A 5 -36.24 16.12 -8.74
C VAL A 5 -37.70 15.66 -8.60
N ASP A 6 -38.33 15.30 -9.72
CA ASP A 6 -39.72 14.85 -9.81
C ASP A 6 -40.02 13.64 -8.88
N PRO A 7 -40.89 13.80 -7.88
CA PRO A 7 -41.28 12.73 -6.94
C PRO A 7 -41.83 11.48 -7.61
N LYS A 8 -42.44 11.60 -8.80
CA LYS A 8 -43.03 10.45 -9.52
C LYS A 8 -41.97 9.52 -10.10
N LYS A 9 -40.79 10.04 -10.48
CA LYS A 9 -39.65 9.23 -10.93
C LYS A 9 -39.05 8.42 -9.77
N ILE A 10 -39.04 8.98 -8.56
CA ILE A 10 -38.57 8.32 -7.33
C ILE A 10 -39.47 7.13 -6.98
N GLU A 11 -40.79 7.30 -7.02
CA GLU A 11 -41.74 6.24 -6.69
C GLU A 11 -41.73 5.08 -7.71
N SER A 12 -41.54 5.37 -9.01
CA SER A 12 -41.44 4.31 -10.04
C SER A 12 -40.17 3.46 -9.91
N THR A 13 -39.05 4.09 -9.54
CA THR A 13 -37.76 3.43 -9.33
C THR A 13 -37.80 2.57 -8.06
N LYS A 14 -38.46 3.07 -7.02
CA LYS A 14 -38.72 2.35 -5.76
C LYS A 14 -39.52 1.07 -5.99
N ASN A 15 -40.62 1.13 -6.76
CA ASN A 15 -41.45 -0.05 -7.05
C ASN A 15 -40.72 -1.10 -7.92
N TYR A 16 -39.88 -0.65 -8.86
CA TYR A 16 -39.03 -1.54 -9.67
C TYR A 16 -37.94 -2.25 -8.83
N LEU A 17 -37.39 -1.59 -7.81
CA LEU A 17 -36.35 -2.16 -6.95
C LEU A 17 -36.92 -3.12 -5.89
N ILE A 18 -38.10 -2.82 -5.34
CA ILE A 18 -38.81 -3.69 -4.39
C ILE A 18 -39.19 -5.03 -5.05
N SER A 19 -39.64 -5.01 -6.31
CA SER A 19 -39.99 -6.24 -7.04
C SER A 19 -38.78 -7.15 -7.33
N LYS A 20 -37.56 -6.58 -7.46
CA LYS A 20 -36.32 -7.37 -7.62
C LYS A 20 -35.68 -7.85 -6.31
N GLN A 21 -35.97 -7.22 -5.17
CA GLN A 21 -35.41 -7.62 -3.86
C GLN A 21 -36.15 -8.80 -3.21
N SER A 22 -37.45 -8.96 -3.47
CA SER A 22 -38.28 -10.05 -2.93
C SER A 22 -37.71 -11.46 -3.19
N ASN A 23 -37.13 -11.68 -4.38
CA ASN A 23 -36.55 -12.98 -4.75
C ASN A 23 -35.17 -13.27 -4.15
N ARG A 24 -34.50 -12.27 -3.55
CA ARG A 24 -33.15 -12.42 -2.97
C ARG A 24 -33.13 -12.39 -1.44
N LEU A 25 -34.21 -11.94 -0.80
CA LEU A 25 -34.34 -11.87 0.66
C LEU A 25 -34.54 -13.26 1.31
N LYS A 26 -34.99 -14.28 0.56
CA LYS A 26 -35.12 -15.66 1.06
C LYS A 26 -33.78 -16.36 1.34
N GLU A 27 -32.64 -15.79 0.94
CA GLU A 27 -31.30 -16.34 1.19
C GLU A 27 -30.52 -15.61 2.32
N ILE A 28 -31.14 -14.63 3.01
CA ILE A 28 -30.45 -13.71 3.93
C ILE A 28 -30.42 -14.18 5.40
N SER A 29 -30.97 -15.36 5.73
CA SER A 29 -30.94 -15.89 7.10
C SER A 29 -29.56 -16.36 7.59
N ASN A 30 -28.51 -16.32 6.76
CA ASN A 30 -27.18 -16.88 7.07
C ASN A 30 -26.00 -15.87 6.98
N ILE A 31 -26.22 -14.55 7.07
CA ILE A 31 -25.11 -13.58 7.05
C ILE A 31 -24.63 -13.28 8.48
N PRO A 32 -23.35 -13.50 8.83
CA PRO A 32 -22.81 -13.21 10.16
C PRO A 32 -22.82 -11.72 10.51
N GLU A 33 -23.07 -11.41 11.79
CA GLU A 33 -23.35 -10.12 12.45
C GLU A 33 -22.31 -8.96 12.29
N THR A 34 -21.41 -8.96 11.30
CA THR A 34 -20.26 -8.02 11.27
C THR A 34 -20.22 -7.01 10.12
N LYS A 35 -21.33 -6.77 9.40
CA LYS A 35 -21.38 -5.75 8.35
C LYS A 35 -22.39 -4.66 8.68
N PHE A 36 -21.90 -3.51 9.15
CA PHE A 36 -22.70 -2.30 9.37
C PHE A 36 -23.59 -2.01 8.15
N LEU A 37 -24.88 -1.86 8.46
CA LEU A 37 -25.99 -1.51 7.60
C LEU A 37 -26.06 0.02 7.49
N TYR A 38 -26.28 0.57 6.29
CA TYR A 38 -26.65 1.97 6.14
C TYR A 38 -28.18 2.04 6.12
N VAL A 39 -28.80 2.78 7.04
CA VAL A 39 -30.25 2.93 7.09
C VAL A 39 -30.59 4.35 6.62
N ASP A 40 -31.42 4.48 5.59
CA ASP A 40 -31.89 5.80 5.16
C ASP A 40 -33.04 6.33 6.04
N TRP A 41 -33.48 7.55 5.75
CA TRP A 41 -34.52 8.28 6.46
C TRP A 41 -35.90 7.60 6.45
N ASN A 42 -36.09 6.58 5.61
CA ASN A 42 -37.29 5.78 5.50
C ASN A 42 -37.11 4.36 6.07
N GLY A 43 -36.00 4.08 6.76
CA GLY A 43 -35.73 2.77 7.35
C GLY A 43 -35.18 1.73 6.36
N ASN A 44 -34.82 2.13 5.13
CA ASN A 44 -34.30 1.16 4.15
C ASN A 44 -32.83 0.83 4.43
N ILE A 45 -32.51 -0.45 4.38
CA ILE A 45 -31.19 -0.99 4.69
C ILE A 45 -30.38 -1.17 3.40
N TYR A 46 -29.25 -0.47 3.31
CA TYR A 46 -28.30 -0.55 2.21
C TYR A 46 -26.97 -1.12 2.67
N PHE A 47 -26.42 -2.02 1.86
CA PHE A 47 -25.05 -2.49 2.06
C PHE A 47 -24.07 -1.50 1.43
N PRO A 48 -22.98 -1.10 2.12
CA PRO A 48 -21.96 -0.20 1.55
C PRO A 48 -21.34 -0.71 0.23
N GLN A 49 -21.31 -2.03 0.03
CA GLN A 49 -20.88 -2.63 -1.23
C GLN A 49 -21.91 -2.49 -2.36
N PHE A 50 -23.20 -2.42 -2.01
CA PHE A 50 -24.32 -2.21 -2.93
C PHE A 50 -24.36 -0.76 -3.40
N LEU A 51 -24.15 0.21 -2.51
CA LEU A 51 -24.01 1.64 -2.87
C LEU A 51 -22.84 1.89 -3.83
N ARG A 52 -21.70 1.20 -3.66
CA ARG A 52 -20.57 1.27 -4.61
C ARG A 52 -20.86 0.64 -5.98
N LYS A 53 -21.77 -0.33 -6.04
CA LYS A 53 -22.20 -0.94 -7.31
C LYS A 53 -23.24 -0.06 -8.02
N LEU A 54 -24.18 0.53 -7.28
CA LEU A 54 -25.13 1.53 -7.79
C LEU A 54 -24.39 2.76 -8.35
N ALA A 55 -23.44 3.32 -7.60
CA ALA A 55 -22.61 4.45 -8.04
C ALA A 55 -21.66 4.15 -9.23
N LYS A 56 -21.55 2.89 -9.65
CA LYS A 56 -20.84 2.49 -10.88
C LYS A 56 -21.79 2.33 -12.07
N VAL A 57 -23.08 2.12 -11.81
CA VAL A 57 -24.11 1.93 -12.83
C VAL A 57 -24.72 3.27 -13.23
N GLU A 58 -24.82 4.21 -12.29
CA GLU A 58 -25.23 5.59 -12.55
C GLU A 58 -23.98 6.47 -12.68
N ASN A 59 -23.74 7.00 -13.88
CA ASN A 59 -22.64 7.92 -14.21
C ASN A 59 -22.87 9.33 -13.61
N ASP A 60 -23.48 9.42 -12.43
CA ASP A 60 -23.94 10.66 -11.80
C ASP A 60 -23.48 10.74 -10.33
N ASP A 61 -23.51 11.96 -9.78
CA ASP A 61 -22.94 12.53 -8.53
C ASP A 61 -23.05 11.73 -7.19
N SER A 62 -23.56 10.51 -7.23
CA SER A 62 -23.67 9.51 -6.15
C SER A 62 -22.35 9.08 -5.50
N SER A 63 -21.19 9.48 -6.05
CA SER A 63 -19.89 9.28 -5.41
C SER A 63 -19.74 10.07 -4.09
N SER A 64 -20.55 11.12 -3.91
CA SER A 64 -20.69 11.91 -2.68
C SER A 64 -21.27 11.08 -1.52
N LEU A 65 -22.33 10.30 -1.76
CA LEU A 65 -22.97 9.42 -0.77
C LEU A 65 -22.02 8.31 -0.26
N ALA A 66 -21.08 7.85 -1.08
CA ALA A 66 -20.09 6.83 -0.70
C ALA A 66 -18.89 7.40 0.09
N LYS A 67 -18.76 8.73 0.20
CA LYS A 67 -17.61 9.43 0.80
C LYS A 67 -18.03 10.37 1.93
N LEU A 68 -18.87 9.90 2.85
CA LEU A 68 -19.24 10.65 4.06
C LEU A 68 -18.00 11.31 4.70
N THR A 69 -18.13 12.62 4.91
CA THR A 69 -17.18 13.42 5.68
C THR A 69 -17.14 12.93 7.13
N PRO A 70 -16.08 13.26 7.89
CA PRO A 70 -16.03 12.93 9.31
C PRO A 70 -17.24 13.47 10.09
N ASP A 71 -17.70 14.68 9.76
CA ASP A 71 -18.82 15.34 10.43
C ASP A 71 -20.17 14.69 10.13
N GLU A 72 -20.49 14.43 8.87
CA GLU A 72 -21.71 13.69 8.48
C GLU A 72 -21.75 12.31 9.13
N ARG A 73 -20.63 11.59 9.13
CA ARG A 73 -20.53 10.26 9.74
C ARG A 73 -20.73 10.33 11.25
N ARG A 74 -20.11 11.29 11.93
CA ARG A 74 -20.27 11.48 13.38
C ARG A 74 -21.72 11.78 13.71
N SER A 75 -22.36 12.70 12.98
CA SER A 75 -23.75 13.09 13.21
C SER A 75 -24.70 11.90 13.10
N ILE A 76 -24.53 11.05 12.09
CA ILE A 76 -25.29 9.79 11.95
C ILE A 76 -25.02 8.88 13.16
N LEU A 77 -23.75 8.62 13.50
CA LEU A 77 -23.39 7.73 14.60
C LEU A 77 -23.93 8.22 15.96
N SER A 78 -23.85 9.52 16.23
CA SER A 78 -24.35 10.12 17.47
C SER A 78 -25.86 9.97 17.58
N ARG A 79 -26.60 10.17 16.49
CA ARG A 79 -28.05 9.97 16.45
C ARG A 79 -28.43 8.50 16.69
N GLU A 80 -27.81 7.57 15.96
CA GLU A 80 -28.10 6.13 16.13
C GLU A 80 -27.71 5.65 17.53
N TRP A 81 -26.63 6.18 18.10
CA TRP A 81 -26.22 5.87 19.47
C TRP A 81 -27.28 6.30 20.50
N GLN A 82 -27.75 7.54 20.41
CA GLN A 82 -28.79 8.08 21.29
C GLN A 82 -30.11 7.32 21.17
N ASN A 83 -30.52 6.98 19.95
CA ASN A 83 -31.84 6.40 19.71
C ASN A 83 -31.90 4.89 19.96
N LEU A 84 -30.81 4.16 19.67
CA LEU A 84 -30.82 2.69 19.67
C LEU A 84 -30.00 2.10 20.82
N ILE A 85 -28.86 2.69 21.15
CA ILE A 85 -27.89 2.07 22.06
C ILE A 85 -28.09 2.57 23.49
N THR A 86 -28.25 3.88 23.69
CA THR A 86 -28.43 4.47 25.03
C THR A 86 -29.60 3.88 25.82
N PRO A 87 -30.81 3.69 25.25
CA PRO A 87 -31.93 3.12 26.00
C PRO A 87 -31.66 1.69 26.48
N VAL A 88 -30.98 0.88 25.65
CA VAL A 88 -30.60 -0.50 25.98
C VAL A 88 -29.60 -0.51 27.12
N LEU A 89 -28.54 0.31 27.04
CA LEU A 89 -27.53 0.38 28.11
C LEU A 89 -28.12 0.86 29.43
N GLN A 90 -29.03 1.84 29.41
CA GLN A 90 -29.71 2.33 30.61
C GLN A 90 -30.59 1.25 31.25
N LYS A 91 -31.35 0.50 30.43
CA LYS A 91 -32.18 -0.61 30.92
C LYS A 91 -31.35 -1.69 31.61
N GLU A 92 -30.17 -1.99 31.08
CA GLU A 92 -29.24 -2.97 31.64
C GLU A 92 -28.34 -2.41 32.76
N GLY A 93 -28.51 -1.14 33.14
CA GLY A 93 -27.68 -0.49 34.17
C GLY A 93 -26.20 -0.30 33.77
N ILE A 94 -25.88 -0.39 32.48
CA ILE A 94 -24.51 -0.31 31.97
C ILE A 94 -24.12 1.16 31.79
N GLN A 95 -23.13 1.62 32.55
CA GLN A 95 -22.50 2.92 32.34
C GLN A 95 -21.23 2.77 31.50
N LEU A 96 -21.20 3.45 30.35
CA LEU A 96 -20.00 3.54 29.52
C LEU A 96 -19.14 4.72 29.97
N LYS A 97 -17.86 4.45 30.24
CA LYS A 97 -16.87 5.50 30.49
C LYS A 97 -16.35 6.04 29.16
N PRO A 98 -16.29 7.37 28.96
CA PRO A 98 -15.66 7.93 27.78
C PRO A 98 -14.17 7.59 27.78
N PHE A 99 -13.66 7.19 26.61
CA PHE A 99 -12.26 6.86 26.43
C PHE A 99 -11.52 8.07 25.84
N ASN A 100 -10.75 8.77 26.67
CA ASN A 100 -10.18 10.09 26.32
C ASN A 100 -8.63 10.11 26.25
N GLU A 101 -7.95 8.98 26.46
CA GLU A 101 -6.48 8.94 26.49
C GLU A 101 -5.88 8.75 25.09
N PHE A 102 -5.93 9.83 24.30
CA PHE A 102 -5.19 9.91 23.04
C PHE A 102 -3.79 10.44 23.29
N LYS A 103 -2.82 9.84 22.60
CA LYS A 103 -1.42 10.30 22.59
C LYS A 103 -1.00 10.58 21.16
N LYS A 104 0.05 11.39 20.99
CA LYS A 104 0.57 11.76 19.67
C LYS A 104 2.03 11.31 19.56
N LEU A 105 2.35 10.61 18.49
CA LEU A 105 3.71 10.27 18.12
C LEU A 105 4.36 11.44 17.38
N GLU A 106 5.63 11.68 17.67
CA GLU A 106 6.42 12.68 16.96
C GLU A 106 6.76 12.22 15.54
N ILE A 107 6.76 13.16 14.61
CA ILE A 107 7.16 12.93 13.23
C ILE A 107 8.66 12.62 13.19
N PRO A 108 9.11 11.58 12.46
CA PRO A 108 10.53 11.24 12.39
C PRO A 108 11.35 12.34 11.70
N SER A 109 12.64 12.34 12.01
CA SER A 109 13.65 13.01 11.19
C SER A 109 14.29 12.01 10.22
N PHE A 110 14.90 12.52 9.16
CA PHE A 110 15.48 11.73 8.07
C PHE A 110 16.93 12.13 7.82
N GLN A 111 17.73 11.21 7.30
CA GLN A 111 19.04 11.51 6.73
C GLN A 111 18.99 11.49 5.20
N ILE A 112 19.62 12.49 4.60
CA ILE A 112 19.71 12.71 3.15
C ILE A 112 21.14 13.15 2.76
N GLY A 113 21.47 13.08 1.48
CA GLY A 113 22.81 13.41 1.00
C GLY A 113 23.88 12.62 1.77
N SER A 114 25.02 13.26 2.02
CA SER A 114 26.11 12.73 2.86
C SER A 114 25.78 12.74 4.37
N GLY A 115 24.57 12.33 4.77
CA GLY A 115 24.17 12.16 6.17
C GLY A 115 23.53 13.38 6.86
N ARG A 116 23.11 14.40 6.10
CA ARG A 116 22.43 15.59 6.64
C ARG A 116 21.08 15.20 7.24
N THR A 117 20.81 15.67 8.46
CA THR A 117 19.54 15.43 9.15
C THR A 117 18.52 16.50 8.78
N ILE A 118 17.30 16.08 8.42
CA ILE A 118 16.15 16.95 8.21
C ILE A 118 14.98 16.51 9.09
N SER A 119 14.23 17.46 9.66
CA SER A 119 12.95 17.19 10.32
C SER A 119 11.79 17.54 9.38
N LYS A 120 10.73 16.73 9.36
CA LYS A 120 9.49 17.07 8.64
C LYS A 120 8.70 18.09 9.49
N ASN A 121 9.04 19.37 9.38
CA ASN A 121 8.11 20.43 9.78
C ASN A 121 7.10 20.75 8.64
N ASN A 122 7.34 20.25 7.42
CA ASN A 122 6.49 20.47 6.25
C ASN A 122 6.54 19.27 5.28
N PRO A 123 5.41 18.70 4.80
CA PRO A 123 5.39 17.58 3.85
C PRO A 123 6.08 17.85 2.51
N PHE A 124 6.24 19.11 2.10
CA PHE A 124 7.03 19.50 0.91
C PHE A 124 8.55 19.41 1.16
N SER A 125 8.99 19.07 2.37
CA SER A 125 10.40 19.10 2.74
C SER A 125 11.23 18.04 2.03
N ILE A 126 10.73 16.82 1.82
CA ILE A 126 11.60 15.73 1.34
C ILE A 126 12.08 15.97 -0.10
N PRO A 127 11.21 16.20 -1.11
CA PRO A 127 11.69 16.45 -2.46
C PRO A 127 12.55 17.72 -2.57
N ASN A 128 12.21 18.78 -1.85
CA ASN A 128 13.01 20.00 -1.84
C ASN A 128 14.37 19.80 -1.13
N ALA A 129 14.40 19.04 -0.05
CA ALA A 129 15.62 18.74 0.68
C ALA A 129 16.52 17.82 -0.15
N ILE A 130 15.99 16.81 -0.84
CA ILE A 130 16.77 16.01 -1.80
C ILE A 130 17.29 16.91 -2.92
N ARG A 131 16.49 17.84 -3.46
CA ARG A 131 16.95 18.78 -4.49
C ARG A 131 18.16 19.60 -4.02
N GLN A 132 18.14 20.06 -2.77
CA GLN A 132 19.19 20.89 -2.18
C GLN A 132 20.42 20.10 -1.71
N ASN A 133 20.23 18.87 -1.26
CA ASN A 133 21.27 18.12 -0.53
C ASN A 133 21.68 16.81 -1.19
N GLY A 134 21.00 16.41 -2.26
CA GLY A 134 21.17 15.10 -2.92
C GLY A 134 20.42 13.97 -2.22
N PHE A 135 20.44 12.81 -2.88
CA PHE A 135 19.95 11.54 -2.32
C PHE A 135 20.94 11.00 -1.29
N PHE A 136 20.47 10.15 -0.37
CA PHE A 136 21.36 9.51 0.61
C PHE A 136 22.41 8.61 -0.05
N GLU A 137 21.97 7.80 -1.00
CA GLU A 137 22.82 7.05 -1.93
C GLU A 137 22.36 7.39 -3.34
N SER A 138 23.31 7.58 -4.25
CA SER A 138 23.02 7.79 -5.67
C SER A 138 24.13 7.25 -6.53
N SER A 139 23.74 6.59 -7.61
CA SER A 139 24.61 6.22 -8.71
C SER A 139 25.09 7.46 -9.47
N GLN A 140 26.28 7.39 -10.04
CA GLN A 140 26.88 8.53 -10.75
C GLN A 140 26.14 8.86 -12.06
N ILE A 141 25.65 7.83 -12.75
CA ILE A 141 24.93 7.94 -14.02
C ILE A 141 23.81 6.92 -14.03
N TYR A 142 22.60 7.36 -14.37
CA TYR A 142 21.43 6.50 -14.57
C TYR A 142 21.27 6.18 -16.05
N ASN A 143 21.57 4.94 -16.42
CA ASN A 143 21.36 4.44 -17.77
C ASN A 143 19.90 4.02 -17.93
N ILE A 144 19.09 4.86 -18.58
CA ILE A 144 17.65 4.66 -18.71
C ILE A 144 17.33 4.30 -20.15
N TYR A 145 16.53 3.24 -20.32
CA TYR A 145 16.02 2.88 -21.62
C TYR A 145 14.52 3.08 -21.68
N ILE A 146 14.03 3.73 -22.74
CA ILE A 146 12.61 4.03 -22.92
C ILE A 146 12.05 3.19 -24.07
N LEU A 147 11.01 2.42 -23.77
CA LEU A 147 10.15 1.76 -24.74
C LEU A 147 8.84 2.52 -24.86
N ASP A 148 8.58 3.11 -26.02
CA ASP A 148 7.24 3.57 -26.37
C ASP A 148 6.48 2.49 -27.14
N THR A 149 5.43 1.96 -26.51
CA THR A 149 4.57 0.95 -27.14
C THR A 149 3.49 1.54 -28.05
N THR A 150 3.35 2.86 -28.03
CA THR A 150 2.30 3.59 -28.78
C THR A 150 2.80 4.12 -30.11
N GLY A 151 4.10 4.41 -30.22
CA GLY A 151 4.69 5.14 -31.34
C GLY A 151 4.25 6.61 -31.44
N ARG A 152 3.57 7.12 -30.41
CA ARG A 152 2.97 8.47 -30.39
C ARG A 152 3.78 9.46 -29.56
N LEU A 153 4.74 9.00 -28.76
CA LEU A 153 5.60 9.92 -28.02
C LEU A 153 6.63 10.56 -28.94
N ASN A 154 6.86 11.85 -28.75
CA ASN A 154 8.07 12.50 -29.24
C ASN A 154 9.25 12.07 -28.35
N PRO A 155 10.19 11.26 -28.86
CA PRO A 155 11.28 10.71 -28.05
C PRO A 155 12.18 11.79 -27.46
N GLN A 156 12.48 12.82 -28.26
CA GLN A 156 13.37 13.90 -27.85
C GLN A 156 12.74 14.76 -26.77
N ASN A 157 11.44 15.03 -26.85
CA ASN A 157 10.74 15.81 -25.84
C ASN A 157 10.71 15.08 -24.49
N LEU A 158 10.37 13.79 -24.48
CA LEU A 158 10.38 13.00 -23.24
C LEU A 158 11.80 12.86 -22.68
N LYS A 159 12.80 12.63 -23.54
CA LYS A 159 14.21 12.59 -23.15
C LYS A 159 14.65 13.90 -22.49
N ASN A 160 14.47 15.03 -23.16
CA ASN A 160 14.81 16.35 -22.62
C ASN A 160 14.07 16.62 -21.30
N THR A 161 12.79 16.24 -21.23
CA THR A 161 11.99 16.41 -20.01
C THR A 161 12.58 15.59 -18.86
N LEU A 162 12.92 14.32 -19.08
CA LEU A 162 13.52 13.48 -18.05
C LEU A 162 14.91 13.98 -17.67
N GLU A 163 15.79 14.30 -18.63
CA GLU A 163 17.11 14.87 -18.38
C GLU A 163 17.03 16.13 -17.52
N ASN A 164 16.12 17.06 -17.86
CA ASN A 164 15.89 18.26 -17.06
C ASN A 164 15.42 17.92 -15.64
N ARG A 165 14.49 16.97 -15.49
CA ARG A 165 13.96 16.57 -14.17
C ARG A 165 14.98 15.84 -13.32
N PHE A 166 15.85 15.01 -13.90
CA PHE A 166 16.97 14.39 -13.20
C PHE A 166 18.04 15.44 -12.84
N GLY A 167 18.29 16.39 -13.76
CA GLY A 167 19.20 17.51 -13.57
C GLY A 167 18.81 18.42 -12.41
N GLU A 168 17.50 18.62 -12.14
CA GLU A 168 17.04 19.33 -10.94
C GLU A 168 17.60 18.72 -9.64
N TYR A 169 17.87 17.41 -9.62
CA TYR A 169 18.43 16.69 -8.47
C TYR A 169 19.92 16.40 -8.60
N ASN A 170 20.62 17.09 -9.51
CA ASN A 170 22.04 16.89 -9.82
C ASN A 170 22.38 15.45 -10.26
N LEU A 171 21.42 14.74 -10.84
CA LEU A 171 21.65 13.40 -11.38
C LEU A 171 21.99 13.46 -12.86
N LYS A 172 22.96 12.65 -13.28
CA LYS A 172 23.30 12.47 -14.69
C LYS A 172 22.55 11.26 -15.25
N THR A 173 22.06 11.39 -16.47
CA THR A 173 21.33 10.31 -17.15
C THR A 173 21.94 10.05 -18.51
N ASN A 174 21.98 8.78 -18.90
CA ASN A 174 22.17 8.36 -20.28
C ASN A 174 20.86 7.74 -20.74
N ILE A 175 20.09 8.48 -21.56
CA ILE A 175 18.77 8.05 -22.01
C ILE A 175 18.83 7.58 -23.46
N GLN A 176 18.50 6.31 -23.67
CA GLN A 176 18.27 5.70 -24.97
C GLN A 176 16.78 5.43 -25.18
N PHE A 177 16.34 5.49 -26.44
CA PHE A 177 14.94 5.35 -26.81
C PHE A 177 14.76 4.35 -27.94
N THR A 178 13.65 3.60 -27.87
CA THR A 178 13.12 2.85 -28.99
C THR A 178 11.59 2.86 -28.98
N SER A 179 10.99 2.68 -30.14
CA SER A 179 9.55 2.55 -30.29
C SER A 179 9.20 1.21 -30.93
N VAL A 180 8.25 0.50 -30.33
CA VAL A 180 7.64 -0.68 -30.92
C VAL A 180 6.13 -0.45 -30.91
N GLN A 181 5.55 -0.20 -32.07
CA GLN A 181 4.11 0.00 -32.16
C GLN A 181 3.39 -1.34 -31.88
N LEU A 182 2.64 -1.39 -30.79
CA LEU A 182 1.76 -2.52 -30.50
C LEU A 182 0.40 -2.25 -31.16
N PRO A 183 -0.11 -3.15 -32.02
CA PRO A 183 -1.46 -3.05 -32.58
C PRO A 183 -2.52 -2.95 -31.47
N GLU A 184 -3.56 -2.14 -31.68
CA GLU A 184 -4.66 -1.98 -30.71
C GLU A 184 -5.40 -3.31 -30.46
N ASP A 185 -5.49 -4.17 -31.47
CA ASP A 185 -6.13 -5.49 -31.46
C ASP A 185 -5.13 -6.65 -31.54
N ILE A 186 -3.99 -6.53 -30.86
CA ILE A 186 -3.03 -7.64 -30.79
C ILE A 186 -3.59 -8.79 -29.94
N SER A 187 -3.55 -10.02 -30.47
CA SER A 187 -3.86 -11.21 -29.68
C SER A 187 -2.84 -11.34 -28.53
N ASN A 188 -3.24 -11.93 -27.39
CA ASN A 188 -2.30 -12.14 -26.29
C ASN A 188 -1.04 -12.87 -26.77
N LEU A 189 -1.18 -13.95 -27.56
CA LEU A 189 -0.05 -14.74 -28.05
C LEU A 189 0.93 -13.94 -28.93
N GLU A 190 0.41 -13.07 -29.81
CA GLU A 190 1.26 -12.24 -30.67
C GLU A 190 1.98 -11.15 -29.88
N LEU A 191 1.31 -10.58 -28.88
CA LEU A 191 1.89 -9.64 -27.93
C LEU A 191 3.04 -10.29 -27.16
N GLU A 192 2.87 -11.55 -26.72
CA GLU A 192 3.91 -12.31 -26.05
C GLU A 192 5.14 -12.43 -26.96
N LYS A 193 4.97 -12.96 -28.18
CA LYS A 193 6.08 -13.12 -29.14
C LYS A 193 6.83 -11.82 -29.45
N LYS A 194 6.11 -10.73 -29.74
CA LYS A 194 6.72 -9.43 -30.06
C LYS A 194 7.48 -8.85 -28.86
N THR A 195 6.92 -8.98 -27.67
CA THR A 195 7.55 -8.50 -26.45
C THR A 195 8.76 -9.36 -26.07
N ASP A 196 8.68 -10.68 -26.17
CA ASP A 196 9.82 -11.58 -25.89
C ASP A 196 11.00 -11.28 -26.81
N SER A 197 10.76 -11.24 -28.13
CA SER A 197 11.77 -10.89 -29.13
C SER A 197 12.37 -9.50 -28.86
N PHE A 198 11.53 -8.53 -28.50
CA PHE A 198 11.98 -7.20 -28.11
C PHE A 198 12.90 -7.24 -26.87
N ILE A 199 12.48 -7.91 -25.79
CA ILE A 199 13.27 -7.99 -24.56
C ILE A 199 14.56 -8.82 -24.78
N ASP A 200 14.56 -9.83 -25.65
CA ASP A 200 15.77 -10.57 -26.05
C ASP A 200 16.77 -9.70 -26.80
N ASN A 201 16.28 -8.94 -27.80
CA ASN A 201 17.10 -7.96 -28.53
C ASN A 201 17.63 -6.86 -27.61
N LEU A 202 16.89 -6.51 -26.56
CA LEU A 202 17.36 -5.60 -25.53
C LEU A 202 18.43 -6.24 -24.65
N LYS A 203 18.28 -7.49 -24.25
CA LYS A 203 19.24 -8.17 -23.37
C LYS A 203 20.63 -8.24 -24.01
N SER A 204 20.72 -8.54 -25.31
CA SER A 204 22.01 -8.55 -26.02
C SER A 204 22.66 -7.17 -26.05
N LYS A 205 21.89 -6.10 -26.28
CA LYS A 205 22.38 -4.71 -26.21
C LYS A 205 22.73 -4.24 -24.79
N PHE A 206 22.01 -4.75 -23.78
CA PHE A 206 22.14 -4.28 -22.39
C PHE A 206 23.20 -4.98 -21.56
N GLN A 207 23.54 -6.23 -21.88
CA GLN A 207 24.67 -6.90 -21.22
C GLN A 207 26.00 -6.16 -21.46
N GLU A 208 26.08 -5.35 -22.52
CA GLU A 208 27.22 -4.49 -22.83
C GLU A 208 27.15 -3.11 -22.15
N GLU A 209 25.95 -2.57 -21.90
CA GLU A 209 25.76 -1.14 -21.55
C GLU A 209 25.10 -0.87 -20.16
N ASN A 210 24.77 -1.89 -19.36
CA ASN A 210 24.28 -1.74 -17.97
C ASN A 210 23.06 -0.80 -17.79
N PHE A 211 22.01 -0.93 -18.60
CA PHE A 211 20.78 -0.13 -18.46
C PHE A 211 19.81 -0.66 -17.40
N LEU A 212 19.41 0.21 -16.48
CA LEU A 212 18.32 -0.02 -15.51
C LEU A 212 17.72 1.35 -15.11
N PRO A 213 16.40 1.49 -14.90
CA PRO A 213 15.28 0.61 -15.26
C PRO A 213 14.73 0.87 -16.68
N LEU A 214 13.94 -0.08 -17.21
CA LEU A 214 13.19 0.06 -18.47
C LEU A 214 11.91 0.90 -18.26
N VAL A 215 11.85 2.06 -18.89
CA VAL A 215 10.70 2.98 -18.84
C VAL A 215 9.73 2.63 -19.97
N ILE A 216 8.47 2.35 -19.65
CA ILE A 216 7.48 1.88 -20.64
C ILE A 216 6.31 2.83 -20.71
N HIS A 217 6.07 3.42 -21.88
CA HIS A 217 4.85 4.16 -22.16
C HIS A 217 3.84 3.27 -22.88
N CYS A 218 2.60 3.23 -22.38
CA CYS A 218 1.51 2.44 -22.94
C CYS A 218 0.16 3.12 -22.72
N GLU A 219 -0.67 3.17 -23.76
CA GLU A 219 -2.01 3.77 -23.71
C GLU A 219 -3.03 2.88 -22.96
N LYS A 220 -4.06 3.52 -22.41
CA LYS A 220 -5.18 2.80 -21.80
C LYS A 220 -6.02 2.11 -22.87
N SER A 221 -5.72 0.86 -23.16
CA SER A 221 -6.60 -0.05 -23.90
C SER A 221 -7.34 -1.01 -22.96
N LYS A 222 -8.33 -1.76 -23.49
CA LYS A 222 -8.98 -2.87 -22.78
C LYS A 222 -7.95 -3.88 -22.24
N ASN A 223 -6.83 -4.04 -22.95
CA ASN A 223 -5.77 -5.01 -22.64
C ASN A 223 -4.59 -4.41 -21.85
N TYR A 224 -4.61 -3.12 -21.48
CA TYR A 224 -3.49 -2.43 -20.81
C TYR A 224 -2.96 -3.20 -19.59
N ASN A 225 -3.84 -3.71 -18.73
CA ASN A 225 -3.41 -4.43 -17.54
C ASN A 225 -2.70 -5.75 -17.87
N SER A 226 -3.17 -6.47 -18.90
CA SER A 226 -2.56 -7.71 -19.36
C SER A 226 -1.19 -7.43 -19.98
N ILE A 227 -1.10 -6.43 -20.87
CA ILE A 227 0.15 -5.98 -21.49
C ILE A 227 1.17 -5.57 -20.42
N ARG A 228 0.76 -4.71 -19.48
CA ARG A 228 1.60 -4.24 -18.38
C ARG A 228 2.13 -5.40 -17.54
N LYS A 229 1.27 -6.34 -17.14
CA LYS A 229 1.68 -7.50 -16.34
C LYS A 229 2.66 -8.39 -17.10
N TYR A 230 2.40 -8.62 -18.38
CA TYR A 230 3.24 -9.45 -19.22
C TYR A 230 4.64 -8.83 -19.40
N ILE A 231 4.72 -7.56 -19.84
CA ILE A 231 6.02 -6.88 -20.00
C ILE A 231 6.76 -6.87 -18.66
N LYS A 232 6.07 -6.54 -17.56
CA LYS A 232 6.68 -6.56 -16.22
C LYS A 232 7.26 -7.93 -15.88
N ARG A 233 6.55 -9.03 -16.17
CA ARG A 233 7.03 -10.40 -15.95
C ARG A 233 8.31 -10.67 -16.73
N VAL A 234 8.27 -10.49 -18.04
CA VAL A 234 9.40 -10.83 -18.92
C VAL A 234 10.62 -9.97 -18.62
N SER A 235 10.45 -8.67 -18.43
CA SER A 235 11.56 -7.77 -18.08
C SER A 235 12.21 -8.16 -16.76
N LEU A 236 11.42 -8.45 -15.72
CA LEU A 236 11.97 -8.82 -14.41
C LEU A 236 12.66 -10.18 -14.41
N GLN A 237 12.15 -11.17 -15.15
CA GLN A 237 12.82 -12.46 -15.34
C GLN A 237 14.18 -12.33 -16.03
N LYS A 238 14.37 -11.28 -16.82
CA LYS A 238 15.65 -10.98 -17.48
C LYS A 238 16.51 -9.97 -16.71
N GLY A 239 16.12 -9.57 -15.50
CA GLY A 239 16.92 -8.71 -14.64
C GLY A 239 16.62 -7.21 -14.75
N PHE A 240 15.52 -6.81 -15.41
CA PHE A 240 15.20 -5.41 -15.69
C PHE A 240 13.97 -4.93 -14.90
N PRO A 241 14.14 -4.12 -13.84
CA PRO A 241 13.04 -3.36 -13.23
C PRO A 241 12.40 -2.43 -14.26
N THR A 242 11.08 -2.27 -14.17
CA THR A 242 10.30 -1.47 -15.13
C THR A 242 9.59 -0.30 -14.47
N GLN A 243 9.64 0.87 -15.09
CA GLN A 243 8.85 2.05 -14.70
C GLN A 243 7.78 2.34 -15.76
N PHE A 244 6.55 1.96 -15.48
CA PHE A 244 5.44 2.24 -16.39
C PHE A 244 4.99 3.69 -16.27
N LEU A 245 4.98 4.39 -17.40
CA LEU A 245 4.52 5.75 -17.52
C LEU A 245 3.12 5.77 -18.12
N LYS A 246 2.27 6.61 -17.53
CA LYS A 246 0.99 6.98 -18.09
C LYS A 246 1.00 8.49 -18.27
N LEU A 247 1.66 8.94 -19.34
CA LEU A 247 1.69 10.34 -19.73
C LEU A 247 0.57 10.55 -20.74
N ASN A 248 -0.40 11.41 -20.40
CA ASN A 248 -1.38 11.82 -21.39
C ASN A 248 -0.80 12.90 -22.32
N ASN A 249 0.21 13.65 -21.85
CA ASN A 249 1.05 14.61 -22.57
C ASN A 249 2.38 14.81 -21.79
N THR A 250 3.45 15.29 -22.44
CA THR A 250 4.76 15.55 -21.80
C THR A 250 4.75 16.72 -20.81
N ASN A 251 3.72 17.57 -20.84
CA ASN A 251 3.51 18.68 -19.89
C ASN A 251 2.82 18.24 -18.58
N ASP A 252 2.88 16.96 -18.25
CA ASP A 252 2.23 16.40 -17.07
C ASP A 252 2.77 17.03 -15.75
N ASN A 253 1.90 17.13 -14.74
CA ASN A 253 2.15 17.82 -13.45
C ASN A 253 3.51 17.44 -12.81
N GLN A 254 4.25 18.44 -12.30
CA GLN A 254 5.53 18.29 -11.59
C GLN A 254 5.53 17.15 -10.55
N ALA A 255 4.44 16.96 -9.79
CA ALA A 255 4.34 15.88 -8.80
C ALA A 255 4.44 14.47 -9.42
N LYS A 256 3.95 14.28 -10.66
CA LYS A 256 4.08 13.00 -11.38
C LYS A 256 5.54 12.72 -11.75
N PHE A 257 6.27 13.74 -12.22
CA PHE A 257 7.67 13.57 -12.58
C PHE A 257 8.57 13.31 -11.37
N ILE A 258 8.29 13.92 -10.21
CA ILE A 258 8.97 13.58 -8.96
C ILE A 258 8.83 12.08 -8.65
N ASN A 259 7.61 11.54 -8.74
CA ASN A 259 7.38 10.11 -8.53
C ASN A 259 8.12 9.23 -9.54
N ILE A 260 8.24 9.68 -10.80
CA ILE A 260 8.96 8.96 -11.84
C ILE A 260 10.46 8.91 -11.51
N VAL A 261 11.08 10.06 -11.21
CA VAL A 261 12.50 10.14 -10.85
C VAL A 261 12.78 9.28 -9.62
N PHE A 262 11.97 9.42 -8.56
CA PHE A 262 12.15 8.69 -7.31
C PHE A 262 11.95 7.18 -7.49
N GLY A 263 10.95 6.79 -8.28
CA GLY A 263 10.72 5.39 -8.63
C GLY A 263 11.88 4.79 -9.43
N ILE A 264 12.47 5.55 -10.36
CA ILE A 264 13.63 5.11 -11.15
C ILE A 264 14.87 4.97 -10.27
N VAL A 265 15.20 5.99 -9.49
CA VAL A 265 16.36 5.98 -8.57
C VAL A 265 16.26 4.80 -7.61
N ALA A 266 15.10 4.62 -6.98
CA ALA A 266 14.87 3.48 -6.09
C ALA A 266 15.07 2.14 -6.81
N LYS A 267 14.48 1.96 -8.01
CA LYS A 267 14.61 0.72 -8.80
C LYS A 267 16.03 0.44 -9.27
N TYR A 268 16.86 1.46 -9.37
CA TYR A 268 18.29 1.29 -9.61
C TYR A 268 19.00 0.58 -8.44
N GLY A 269 18.44 0.69 -7.24
CA GLY A 269 19.00 0.19 -5.99
C GLY A 269 19.43 1.30 -5.03
N ASP A 270 19.32 2.56 -5.46
CA ASP A 270 19.74 3.71 -4.67
C ASP A 270 18.72 4.07 -3.58
N THR A 271 19.24 4.62 -2.49
CA THR A 271 18.44 5.01 -1.32
C THR A 271 18.20 6.51 -1.31
N LEU A 272 16.93 6.92 -1.38
CA LEU A 272 16.61 8.35 -1.45
C LEU A 272 16.91 9.08 -0.14
N TYR A 273 16.45 8.49 0.97
CA TYR A 273 16.63 8.98 2.33
C TYR A 273 16.45 7.82 3.31
N LEU A 274 16.91 8.01 4.55
CA LEU A 274 16.79 7.05 5.65
C LEU A 274 16.09 7.66 6.86
N LEU A 275 15.50 6.84 7.71
CA LEU A 275 15.13 7.31 9.05
C LEU A 275 16.39 7.71 9.82
N ASN A 276 16.32 8.84 10.52
CA ASN A 276 17.34 9.25 11.46
C ASN A 276 17.03 8.66 12.84
N ASN A 277 17.18 7.35 12.97
CA ASN A 277 17.00 6.65 14.24
C ASN A 277 18.32 6.64 15.00
N LYS A 278 18.42 7.46 16.05
CA LYS A 278 19.62 7.52 16.91
C LYS A 278 19.70 6.35 17.88
N GLU A 279 18.58 5.68 18.17
CA GLU A 279 18.50 4.57 19.10
C GLU A 279 18.41 3.24 18.35
N LYS A 280 19.51 2.47 18.35
CA LYS A 280 19.53 1.12 17.76
C LYS A 280 18.87 0.12 18.71
N ASP A 281 17.57 -0.08 18.56
CA ASP A 281 16.81 -1.05 19.36
C ASP A 281 16.09 -2.10 18.51
N VAL A 282 16.23 -2.06 17.20
CA VAL A 282 15.77 -3.12 16.27
C VAL A 282 16.87 -3.25 15.24
N ASP A 283 17.28 -4.47 14.89
CA ASP A 283 18.26 -4.69 13.82
C ASP A 283 17.57 -4.77 12.45
N TYR A 284 16.40 -5.41 12.39
CA TYR A 284 15.65 -5.61 11.16
C TYR A 284 14.14 -5.48 11.34
N PHE A 285 13.50 -4.82 10.37
CA PHE A 285 12.05 -4.90 10.18
C PHE A 285 11.73 -5.86 9.05
N ILE A 286 10.72 -6.70 9.26
CA ILE A 286 10.37 -7.77 8.33
C ILE A 286 8.90 -7.65 7.96
N GLY A 287 8.61 -7.26 6.73
CA GLY A 287 7.26 -7.25 6.20
C GLY A 287 6.81 -8.64 5.78
N PHE A 288 5.57 -9.03 6.11
CA PHE A 288 4.97 -10.28 5.65
C PHE A 288 3.50 -10.07 5.24
N ASP A 289 3.20 -10.39 3.98
CA ASP A 289 1.83 -10.43 3.45
C ASP A 289 1.57 -11.73 2.67
N VAL A 290 0.29 -12.13 2.66
CA VAL A 290 -0.22 -13.29 1.96
C VAL A 290 -1.29 -12.84 0.97
N SER A 291 -1.01 -13.01 -0.32
CA SER A 291 -1.97 -12.77 -1.38
C SER A 291 -2.72 -14.05 -1.74
N ARG A 292 -4.00 -13.89 -2.13
CA ARG A 292 -4.89 -14.98 -2.55
C ARG A 292 -5.51 -14.67 -3.90
N LYS A 293 -5.54 -15.66 -4.79
CA LYS A 293 -6.25 -15.60 -6.05
C LYS A 293 -7.46 -16.50 -5.91
N ILE A 294 -8.65 -15.92 -5.99
CA ILE A 294 -9.92 -16.63 -5.80
C ILE A 294 -10.53 -16.89 -7.17
N LYS A 295 -10.98 -18.12 -7.43
CA LYS A 295 -11.73 -18.52 -8.62
C LYS A 295 -13.10 -17.83 -8.63
N SER A 296 -13.76 -17.79 -9.78
CA SER A 296 -15.12 -17.23 -9.91
C SER A 296 -16.15 -17.89 -8.99
N ASN A 297 -15.93 -19.16 -8.62
CA ASN A 297 -16.77 -19.93 -7.69
C ASN A 297 -16.43 -19.72 -6.20
N GLY A 298 -15.52 -18.80 -5.86
CA GLY A 298 -15.14 -18.50 -4.47
C GLY A 298 -14.03 -19.39 -3.88
N ASN A 299 -13.58 -20.43 -4.59
CA ASN A 299 -12.49 -21.28 -4.12
C ASN A 299 -11.13 -20.59 -4.33
N VAL A 300 -10.21 -20.78 -3.38
CA VAL A 300 -8.84 -20.29 -3.53
C VAL A 300 -8.14 -21.09 -4.63
N GLN A 301 -7.65 -20.39 -5.66
CA GLN A 301 -6.85 -20.94 -6.75
C GLN A 301 -5.39 -21.06 -6.31
N ASN A 302 -4.81 -19.94 -5.90
CA ASN A 302 -3.40 -19.83 -5.52
C ASN A 302 -3.28 -18.98 -4.26
N VAL A 303 -2.25 -19.28 -3.47
CA VAL A 303 -1.78 -18.46 -2.36
C VAL A 303 -0.28 -18.21 -2.57
N SER A 304 0.17 -16.98 -2.37
CA SER A 304 1.59 -16.65 -2.38
C SER A 304 1.91 -15.72 -1.22
N GLY A 305 2.99 -16.04 -0.50
CA GLY A 305 3.55 -15.19 0.54
C GLY A 305 4.79 -14.47 0.02
N GLY A 306 4.97 -13.24 0.49
CA GLY A 306 6.23 -12.51 0.30
C GLY A 306 6.75 -12.00 1.64
N ILE A 307 8.07 -12.05 1.81
CA ILE A 307 8.79 -11.49 2.96
C ILE A 307 9.78 -10.43 2.50
N TYR A 308 9.89 -9.34 3.27
CA TYR A 308 10.66 -8.15 2.92
C TYR A 308 11.49 -7.74 4.10
N PHE A 309 12.77 -7.60 3.87
CA PHE A 309 13.73 -7.23 4.88
C PHE A 309 14.04 -5.75 4.74
N PHE A 310 13.97 -5.04 5.85
CA PHE A 310 14.39 -3.67 5.96
C PHE A 310 15.40 -3.55 7.10
N SER A 311 16.35 -2.63 6.95
CA SER A 311 17.28 -2.28 8.02
C SER A 311 16.56 -1.52 9.13
N GLU A 312 17.25 -1.31 10.25
CA GLU A 312 16.84 -0.49 11.39
C GLU A 312 16.47 0.95 11.03
N ARG A 313 16.92 1.42 9.86
CA ARG A 313 16.67 2.77 9.34
C ARG A 313 15.64 2.81 8.22
N GLY A 314 14.95 1.69 7.99
CA GLY A 314 13.93 1.55 6.95
C GLY A 314 14.48 1.37 5.53
N LYS A 315 15.78 1.10 5.36
CA LYS A 315 16.36 0.77 4.05
C LYS A 315 15.84 -0.58 3.58
N PHE A 316 15.32 -0.69 2.36
CA PHE A 316 15.01 -2.00 1.80
C PHE A 316 16.29 -2.80 1.55
N LEU A 317 16.30 -4.07 1.95
CA LEU A 317 17.47 -4.96 1.84
C LEU A 317 17.24 -6.09 0.83
N ALA A 318 16.12 -6.78 0.95
CA ALA A 318 15.80 -7.93 0.11
C ALA A 318 14.32 -8.30 0.21
N THR A 319 13.79 -8.96 -0.82
CA THR A 319 12.52 -9.67 -0.76
C THR A 319 12.71 -11.14 -1.08
N LYS A 320 11.82 -12.00 -0.58
CA LYS A 320 11.75 -13.42 -0.91
C LYS A 320 10.30 -13.86 -1.08
N LYS A 321 10.05 -14.71 -2.06
CA LYS A 321 8.82 -15.50 -2.14
C LYS A 321 8.91 -16.63 -1.13
N ILE A 322 7.79 -16.98 -0.50
CA ILE A 322 7.74 -18.04 0.49
C ILE A 322 6.61 -19.02 0.18
N ASN A 323 6.83 -20.28 0.54
CA ASN A 323 5.81 -21.31 0.46
C ASN A 323 4.91 -21.29 1.70
N LEU A 324 3.61 -21.51 1.50
CA LEU A 324 2.59 -21.40 2.54
C LEU A 324 1.77 -22.69 2.67
N GLU A 325 1.31 -22.96 3.88
CA GLU A 325 0.24 -23.92 4.19
C GLU A 325 -1.02 -23.12 4.53
N GLY A 326 -1.94 -23.01 3.56
CA GLY A 326 -3.06 -22.08 3.66
C GLY A 326 -2.57 -20.63 3.71
N GLU A 327 -2.76 -19.94 4.83
CA GLU A 327 -2.29 -18.56 5.05
C GLU A 327 -1.11 -18.46 6.04
N ILE A 328 -0.55 -19.61 6.43
CA ILE A 328 0.50 -19.72 7.45
C ILE A 328 1.81 -20.11 6.76
N ILE A 329 2.91 -19.52 7.23
CA ILE A 329 4.25 -19.91 6.81
C ILE A 329 4.53 -21.39 7.14
N ARG A 330 5.11 -22.13 6.21
CA ARG A 330 5.51 -23.52 6.46
C ARG A 330 6.71 -23.60 7.40
N ALA A 331 6.75 -24.62 8.24
CA ALA A 331 7.85 -24.81 9.19
C ALA A 331 9.22 -24.89 8.50
N ASP A 332 9.31 -25.58 7.35
CA ASP A 332 10.56 -25.71 6.59
C ASP A 332 11.01 -24.39 5.93
N GLU A 333 10.10 -23.45 5.73
CA GLU A 333 10.42 -22.12 5.19
C GLU A 333 10.95 -21.19 6.28
N VAL A 334 10.46 -21.31 7.52
CA VAL A 334 10.89 -20.47 8.65
C VAL A 334 12.41 -20.49 8.79
N SER A 335 13.04 -21.66 8.73
CA SER A 335 14.50 -21.78 8.85
C SER A 335 15.27 -21.20 7.65
N LYS A 336 14.71 -21.26 6.44
CA LYS A 336 15.30 -20.67 5.22
C LYS A 336 15.23 -19.14 5.24
N ILE A 337 14.17 -18.60 5.82
CA ILE A 337 13.91 -17.16 5.91
C ILE A 337 14.73 -16.56 7.05
N PHE A 338 14.64 -17.16 8.23
CA PHE A 338 15.23 -16.69 9.48
C PHE A 338 16.47 -17.50 9.85
N ASN A 339 17.38 -17.73 8.89
CA ASN A 339 18.61 -18.48 9.11
C ASN A 339 19.36 -17.95 10.35
N LYS A 340 19.63 -18.86 11.29
CA LYS A 340 20.34 -18.61 12.55
C LYS A 340 21.64 -17.83 12.36
N GLU A 341 22.48 -18.17 11.39
CA GLU A 341 23.76 -17.50 11.14
C GLU A 341 23.61 -16.00 10.92
N LYS A 342 22.48 -15.57 10.34
CA LYS A 342 22.20 -14.17 10.05
C LYS A 342 21.51 -13.44 11.20
N PHE A 343 20.67 -14.14 11.97
CA PHE A 343 19.73 -13.53 12.91
C PHE A 343 20.01 -13.82 14.39
N GLN A 344 20.96 -14.72 14.70
CA GLN A 344 21.31 -15.01 16.09
C GLN A 344 21.78 -13.75 16.82
N GLY A 345 21.23 -13.53 18.02
CA GLY A 345 21.50 -12.33 18.83
C GLY A 345 20.94 -11.02 18.26
N LYS A 346 20.26 -11.06 17.11
CA LYS A 346 19.60 -9.90 16.49
C LYS A 346 18.19 -9.75 17.01
N LYS A 347 17.75 -8.50 17.10
CA LYS A 347 16.37 -8.15 17.42
C LYS A 347 15.60 -7.83 16.14
N ILE A 348 14.52 -8.55 15.89
CA ILE A 348 13.72 -8.45 14.67
C ILE A 348 12.26 -8.14 14.98
N VAL A 349 11.64 -7.30 14.16
CA VAL A 349 10.21 -6.98 14.26
C VAL A 349 9.51 -7.36 12.97
N ILE A 350 8.58 -8.30 13.06
CA ILE A 350 7.78 -8.81 11.93
C ILE A 350 6.46 -8.03 11.86
N HIS A 351 6.22 -7.33 10.76
CA HIS A 351 4.97 -6.65 10.46
C HIS A 351 4.10 -7.52 9.55
N ARG A 352 3.02 -8.06 10.11
CA ARG A 352 2.08 -8.98 9.44
C ARG A 352 0.79 -8.26 9.05
N ASP A 353 0.44 -8.23 7.77
CA ASP A 353 -0.86 -7.68 7.34
C ASP A 353 -2.00 -8.62 7.77
N GLY A 354 -3.04 -8.08 8.39
CA GLY A 354 -4.22 -8.83 8.86
C GLY A 354 -4.27 -9.06 10.36
N SER A 355 -5.05 -10.08 10.76
CA SER A 355 -5.27 -10.47 12.14
C SER A 355 -4.32 -11.58 12.58
N ASN A 356 -4.20 -11.76 13.90
CA ASN A 356 -3.38 -12.81 14.48
C ASN A 356 -3.73 -14.23 13.97
N LYS A 357 -2.71 -15.09 13.88
CA LYS A 357 -2.82 -16.49 13.47
C LYS A 357 -2.15 -17.35 14.54
N VAL A 358 -2.94 -18.02 15.37
CA VAL A 358 -2.45 -18.75 16.56
C VAL A 358 -1.34 -19.76 16.20
N ASN A 359 -1.56 -20.56 15.15
CA ASN A 359 -0.59 -21.56 14.71
C ASN A 359 0.70 -20.94 14.16
N GLU A 360 0.62 -19.78 13.48
CA GLU A 360 1.80 -19.04 13.01
C GLU A 360 2.61 -18.50 14.18
N ILE A 361 1.94 -17.96 15.21
CA ILE A 361 2.60 -17.50 16.43
C ILE A 361 3.33 -18.64 17.13
N LYS A 362 2.66 -19.79 17.30
CA LYS A 362 3.26 -20.96 17.94
C LYS A 362 4.52 -21.42 17.21
N LEU A 363 4.42 -21.61 15.89
CA LEU A 363 5.54 -22.02 15.04
C LEU A 363 6.73 -21.05 15.14
N LEU A 364 6.47 -19.75 15.06
CA LEU A 364 7.53 -18.74 15.12
C LEU A 364 8.17 -18.67 16.51
N LYS A 365 7.38 -18.76 17.59
CA LYS A 365 7.90 -18.80 18.97
C LYS A 365 8.88 -19.96 19.16
N GLU A 366 8.44 -21.18 18.84
CA GLU A 366 9.25 -22.39 18.96
C GLU A 366 10.57 -22.24 18.19
N TYR A 367 10.52 -21.74 16.95
CA TYR A 367 11.73 -21.54 16.16
C TYR A 367 12.68 -20.48 16.74
N PHE A 368 12.17 -19.32 17.15
CA PHE A 368 13.00 -18.22 17.60
C PHE A 368 13.61 -18.46 18.99
N GLU A 369 12.88 -19.12 19.88
CA GLU A 369 13.39 -19.55 21.19
C GLU A 369 14.54 -20.56 21.04
N LEU A 370 14.37 -21.58 20.18
CA LEU A 370 15.41 -22.59 19.93
C LEU A 370 16.70 -22.01 19.31
N ASN A 371 16.60 -20.88 18.60
CA ASN A 371 17.72 -20.30 17.85
C ASN A 371 18.31 -19.03 18.48
N ASP A 372 17.85 -18.62 19.67
CA ASP A 372 18.27 -17.38 20.36
C ASP A 372 18.14 -16.13 19.45
N ILE A 373 16.95 -15.98 18.86
CA ILE A 373 16.60 -14.84 18.01
C ILE A 373 15.54 -14.02 18.73
N LYS A 374 15.84 -12.74 18.99
CA LYS A 374 14.92 -11.82 19.68
C LYS A 374 13.87 -11.29 18.71
N ALA A 375 12.81 -12.05 18.51
CA ALA A 375 11.75 -11.74 17.58
C ALA A 375 10.48 -11.17 18.24
N HIS A 376 9.83 -10.28 17.49
CA HIS A 376 8.55 -9.66 17.81
C HIS A 376 7.64 -9.73 16.60
N ILE A 377 6.33 -9.85 16.80
CA ILE A 377 5.36 -9.75 15.72
C ILE A 377 4.32 -8.66 16.02
N VAL A 378 4.01 -7.88 14.98
CA VAL A 378 3.01 -6.81 15.00
C VAL A 378 2.02 -7.09 13.89
N TYR A 379 0.78 -7.36 14.27
CA TYR A 379 -0.34 -7.53 13.35
C TYR A 379 -0.96 -6.17 13.04
N ILE A 380 -1.14 -5.90 11.74
CA ILE A 380 -1.62 -4.63 11.21
C ILE A 380 -2.92 -4.87 10.46
N THR A 381 -4.04 -4.51 11.09
CA THR A 381 -5.37 -4.67 10.48
C THR A 381 -5.87 -3.34 9.92
N LYS A 382 -6.00 -3.25 8.60
CA LYS A 382 -6.55 -2.08 7.86
C LYS A 382 -8.05 -2.13 7.59
N HIS A 383 -8.66 -3.30 7.72
CA HIS A 383 -10.07 -3.55 7.43
C HIS A 383 -10.85 -3.83 8.71
N HIS A 384 -11.29 -2.76 9.36
CA HIS A 384 -12.21 -2.82 10.50
C HIS A 384 -13.20 -1.64 10.45
N THR A 385 -14.04 -1.54 11.49
CA THR A 385 -15.18 -0.64 11.55
C THR A 385 -14.88 0.64 12.33
N THR A 386 -13.94 0.60 13.29
CA THR A 386 -13.49 1.74 14.10
C THR A 386 -13.10 2.97 13.27
N ARG A 387 -13.43 4.14 13.79
CA ARG A 387 -13.02 5.47 13.30
C ARG A 387 -12.60 6.32 14.48
N ILE A 388 -11.74 7.30 14.23
CA ILE A 388 -11.37 8.34 15.19
C ILE A 388 -11.77 9.67 14.55
N PHE A 389 -12.31 10.56 15.36
CA PHE A 389 -12.72 11.90 14.97
C PHE A 389 -12.01 12.90 15.87
N ASP A 390 -11.49 13.97 15.27
CA ASP A 390 -11.12 15.16 16.01
C ASP A 390 -12.35 16.07 16.10
N VAL A 391 -12.75 16.41 17.32
CA VAL A 391 -13.94 17.22 17.63
C VAL A 391 -13.58 18.49 18.40
N SER A 392 -12.29 18.87 18.40
CA SER A 392 -11.77 20.06 19.09
C SER A 392 -12.37 21.37 18.55
N GLN A 393 -12.74 21.39 17.28
CA GLN A 393 -13.49 22.45 16.64
C GLN A 393 -14.90 21.92 16.39
N ASN A 394 -15.94 22.75 16.51
CA ASN A 394 -17.36 22.33 16.50
C ASN A 394 -17.77 21.33 15.38
N ASN A 395 -17.02 21.27 14.29
CA ASN A 395 -17.19 20.28 13.22
C ASN A 395 -16.17 19.15 13.32
N ALA A 396 -16.61 17.90 13.17
CA ALA A 396 -15.71 16.76 13.24
C ALA A 396 -14.77 16.70 12.03
N LYS A 397 -13.50 16.40 12.29
CA LYS A 397 -12.45 16.27 11.27
C LYS A 397 -11.72 14.94 11.38
N ASN A 398 -10.95 14.61 10.35
CA ASN A 398 -9.97 13.52 10.48
C ASN A 398 -8.89 13.99 11.47
N PRO A 399 -8.52 13.15 12.46
CA PRO A 399 -7.43 13.45 13.38
C PRO A 399 -6.09 13.55 12.64
N GLU A 400 -5.15 14.26 13.26
CA GLU A 400 -3.78 14.36 12.77
C GLU A 400 -3.09 12.98 12.72
N LYS A 401 -2.23 12.80 11.71
CA LYS A 401 -1.35 11.63 11.59
C LYS A 401 -0.42 11.55 12.80
N GLY A 402 -0.29 10.36 13.38
CA GLY A 402 0.48 10.11 14.60
C GLY A 402 -0.35 10.03 15.87
N ILE A 403 -1.64 10.43 15.83
CA ILE A 403 -2.55 10.21 16.96
C ILE A 403 -2.80 8.71 17.13
N TYR A 404 -2.71 8.22 18.36
CA TYR A 404 -3.05 6.85 18.71
C TYR A 404 -3.84 6.74 20.01
N LEU A 405 -4.57 5.63 20.09
CA LEU A 405 -5.34 5.23 21.24
C LEU A 405 -4.91 3.82 21.65
N LYS A 406 -4.34 3.68 22.85
CA LYS A 406 -4.05 2.38 23.45
C LYS A 406 -5.32 1.89 24.18
N TYR A 407 -5.83 0.72 23.82
CA TYR A 407 -7.04 0.14 24.45
C TYR A 407 -6.76 -1.19 25.15
N ALA A 408 -5.54 -1.70 25.06
CA ALA A 408 -5.00 -2.80 25.86
C ALA A 408 -3.47 -2.66 25.94
N GLU A 409 -2.82 -3.43 26.80
CA GLU A 409 -1.36 -3.37 27.00
C GLU A 409 -0.55 -3.51 25.70
N ASN A 410 -1.03 -4.35 24.79
CA ASN A 410 -0.39 -4.69 23.52
C ASN A 410 -1.25 -4.35 22.29
N LYS A 411 -2.29 -3.50 22.46
CA LYS A 411 -3.20 -3.15 21.36
C LYS A 411 -3.49 -1.66 21.29
N ALA A 412 -3.48 -1.15 20.06
CA ALA A 412 -3.76 0.25 19.80
C ALA A 412 -4.51 0.47 18.48
N ILE A 413 -5.13 1.65 18.35
CA ILE A 413 -5.62 2.22 17.11
C ILE A 413 -4.70 3.39 16.76
N LEU A 414 -4.09 3.38 15.57
CA LEU A 414 -3.12 4.39 15.13
C LEU A 414 -3.58 5.10 13.86
N VAL A 415 -3.61 6.43 13.89
CA VAL A 415 -3.90 7.28 12.73
C VAL A 415 -2.63 7.49 11.93
N THR A 416 -2.62 7.00 10.69
CA THR A 416 -1.44 7.05 9.80
C THR A 416 -1.67 7.82 8.50
N SER A 417 -2.85 8.43 8.32
CA SER A 417 -3.21 9.19 7.13
C SER A 417 -3.71 10.59 7.51
N ASP A 418 -3.25 11.59 6.76
CA ASP A 418 -3.55 13.01 6.89
C ASP A 418 -4.57 13.51 5.83
N SER A 419 -5.17 12.60 5.08
CA SER A 419 -6.02 12.94 3.94
C SER A 419 -7.31 13.65 4.35
N LYS A 420 -7.61 14.75 3.67
CA LYS A 420 -8.81 15.59 3.89
C LYS A 420 -10.10 15.01 3.29
N ILE A 421 -10.04 13.90 2.56
CA ILE A 421 -11.17 13.35 1.79
C ILE A 421 -11.79 12.14 2.50
N GLY A 422 -13.05 12.31 2.92
CA GLY A 422 -13.88 11.31 3.60
C GLY A 422 -13.35 10.91 4.99
N THR A 423 -14.10 10.12 5.75
CA THR A 423 -13.59 9.59 7.03
C THR A 423 -12.58 8.46 6.82
N LYS A 424 -11.35 8.65 7.28
CA LYS A 424 -10.30 7.62 7.16
C LYS A 424 -10.40 6.54 8.22
N LYS A 425 -9.93 5.34 7.86
CA LYS A 425 -9.76 4.23 8.79
C LYS A 425 -8.35 4.32 9.37
N PRO A 426 -8.20 4.40 10.71
CA PRO A 426 -6.91 4.18 11.32
C PRO A 426 -6.49 2.71 11.15
N LEU A 427 -5.27 2.38 11.55
CA LEU A 427 -4.80 1.00 11.64
C LEU A 427 -5.11 0.46 13.04
N LYS A 428 -5.56 -0.79 13.11
CA LYS A 428 -5.61 -1.54 14.37
C LYS A 428 -4.31 -2.35 14.49
N ILE A 429 -3.60 -2.13 15.59
CA ILE A 429 -2.29 -2.71 15.88
C ILE A 429 -2.43 -3.68 17.05
N GLU A 430 -1.83 -4.86 16.90
CA GLU A 430 -1.69 -5.86 17.96
C GLU A 430 -0.25 -6.36 17.98
N TYR A 431 0.41 -6.23 19.13
CA TYR A 431 1.81 -6.59 19.35
C TYR A 431 1.91 -7.87 20.18
N ILE A 432 2.81 -8.77 19.80
CA ILE A 432 3.06 -10.03 20.50
C ILE A 432 4.58 -10.27 20.53
N PRO A 433 5.22 -10.33 21.72
CA PRO A 433 6.59 -10.80 21.83
C PRO A 433 6.66 -12.30 21.54
N LEU A 434 7.69 -12.74 20.82
CA LEU A 434 7.89 -14.15 20.47
C LEU A 434 8.95 -14.85 21.35
N ASN A 435 9.36 -14.18 22.43
CA ASN A 435 10.31 -14.62 23.45
C ASN A 435 10.13 -13.73 24.70
N ASP A 436 10.85 -14.04 25.78
CA ASP A 436 10.76 -13.34 27.06
C ASP A 436 11.51 -11.99 27.13
N SER A 437 11.72 -11.33 25.98
CA SER A 437 12.40 -10.03 25.90
C SER A 437 11.48 -8.95 25.30
N PRO A 438 10.36 -8.58 25.94
CA PRO A 438 9.38 -7.66 25.34
C PRO A 438 9.95 -6.25 25.12
N MET A 439 9.61 -5.64 23.98
CA MET A 439 9.80 -4.22 23.72
C MET A 439 8.71 -3.36 24.36
N ASP A 440 9.03 -2.10 24.64
CA ASP A 440 8.03 -1.08 24.95
C ASP A 440 7.05 -0.93 23.76
N PHE A 441 5.77 -1.13 24.01
CA PHE A 441 4.75 -1.04 22.99
C PHE A 441 4.63 0.38 22.39
N GLN A 442 4.93 1.43 23.15
CA GLN A 442 4.97 2.79 22.59
C GLN A 442 6.08 2.93 21.55
N LYS A 443 7.24 2.31 21.78
CA LYS A 443 8.33 2.25 20.82
C LYS A 443 7.97 1.44 19.58
N VAL A 444 7.29 0.30 19.75
CA VAL A 444 6.75 -0.49 18.62
C VAL A 444 5.81 0.36 17.75
N LEU A 445 4.92 1.16 18.37
CA LEU A 445 4.04 2.07 17.64
C LEU A 445 4.82 3.17 16.91
N LYS A 446 5.88 3.71 17.54
CA LYS A 446 6.75 4.72 16.93
C LYS A 446 7.49 4.18 15.71
N ASP A 447 8.10 3.01 15.81
CA ASP A 447 8.81 2.37 14.70
C ASP A 447 7.87 2.09 13.52
N LEU A 448 6.69 1.54 13.80
CA LEU A 448 5.65 1.32 12.79
C LEU A 448 5.21 2.63 12.14
N PHE A 449 4.98 3.67 12.94
CA PHE A 449 4.60 4.98 12.46
C PHE A 449 5.66 5.61 11.55
N ASP A 450 6.94 5.52 11.94
CA ASP A 450 8.06 6.07 11.19
C ASP A 450 8.21 5.39 9.83
N LEU A 451 8.00 4.07 9.77
CA LEU A 451 8.01 3.31 8.53
C LEU A 451 6.86 3.69 7.57
N THR A 452 5.83 4.42 8.01
CA THR A 452 4.83 5.01 7.09
C THR A 452 5.39 6.17 6.26
N TYR A 453 6.53 6.74 6.67
CA TYR A 453 7.21 7.82 5.94
C TYR A 453 8.28 7.32 4.97
N MET A 454 8.59 6.03 4.96
CA MET A 454 9.67 5.46 4.13
C MET A 454 9.25 5.09 2.70
N ASN A 455 8.13 5.66 2.22
CA ASN A 455 7.58 5.35 0.91
C ASN A 455 8.24 6.14 -0.23
N PHE A 456 8.75 5.44 -1.23
CA PHE A 456 9.37 6.02 -2.43
C PHE A 456 8.44 5.97 -3.66
N SER A 457 7.27 5.32 -3.56
CA SER A 457 6.35 5.15 -4.69
C SER A 457 5.46 6.37 -4.98
N SER A 458 5.36 7.33 -4.05
CA SER A 458 4.44 8.45 -4.17
C SER A 458 4.88 9.66 -3.39
N TYR A 459 4.66 10.81 -3.99
CA TYR A 459 4.69 12.14 -3.40
C TYR A 459 3.71 12.29 -2.23
N THR A 460 2.59 11.57 -2.25
CA THR A 460 1.60 11.60 -1.18
C THR A 460 1.88 10.53 -0.14
N ASP A 461 1.76 10.91 1.14
CA ASP A 461 1.86 9.99 2.28
C ASP A 461 0.95 8.77 2.10
N ILE A 462 1.50 7.58 2.39
CA ILE A 462 0.75 6.32 2.44
C ILE A 462 0.30 6.03 3.88
N SER A 463 -0.83 5.33 4.02
CA SER A 463 -1.39 5.00 5.33
C SER A 463 -0.81 3.74 5.96
N LEU A 464 -0.03 2.96 5.23
CA LEU A 464 0.56 1.71 5.72
C LEU A 464 2.07 1.88 5.85
N PRO A 465 2.72 1.24 6.83
CA PRO A 465 4.17 1.20 6.87
C PRO A 465 4.69 0.47 5.63
N VAL A 466 5.85 0.88 5.12
CA VAL A 466 6.45 0.27 3.92
C VAL A 466 6.60 -1.25 4.03
N THR A 467 6.81 -1.75 5.24
CA THR A 467 6.88 -3.19 5.50
C THR A 467 5.63 -3.93 5.07
N THR A 468 4.41 -3.41 5.25
CA THR A 468 3.19 -4.10 4.79
C THR A 468 2.70 -3.57 3.44
N HIS A 469 2.95 -2.28 3.16
CA HIS A 469 2.57 -1.69 1.88
C HIS A 469 3.31 -2.35 0.71
N TYR A 470 4.64 -2.47 0.80
CA TYR A 470 5.43 -3.13 -0.23
C TYR A 470 5.19 -4.62 -0.26
N SER A 471 4.98 -5.26 0.91
CA SER A 471 4.58 -6.66 0.94
C SER A 471 3.35 -6.95 0.11
N HIS A 472 2.36 -6.07 0.20
CA HIS A 472 1.13 -6.21 -0.56
C HIS A 472 1.34 -6.05 -2.07
N GLN A 473 2.19 -5.11 -2.50
CA GLN A 473 2.44 -4.88 -3.92
C GLN A 473 3.16 -6.06 -4.59
N VAL A 474 4.16 -6.61 -3.91
CA VAL A 474 4.91 -7.74 -4.44
C VAL A 474 4.16 -9.06 -4.26
N SER A 475 3.48 -9.32 -3.13
CA SER A 475 2.68 -10.54 -2.97
C SER A 475 1.63 -10.67 -4.09
N LYS A 476 1.05 -9.53 -4.50
CA LYS A 476 0.15 -9.44 -5.66
C LYS A 476 0.85 -9.63 -7.00
N SER A 477 2.12 -9.22 -7.12
CA SER A 477 2.90 -9.48 -8.34
C SER A 477 3.25 -10.97 -8.46
N LEU A 478 3.71 -11.59 -7.36
CA LEU A 478 4.05 -13.00 -7.30
C LEU A 478 2.85 -13.90 -7.61
N ILE A 479 1.65 -13.58 -7.11
CA ILE A 479 0.44 -14.35 -7.41
C ILE A 479 -0.04 -14.23 -8.86
N ASP A 480 0.34 -13.14 -9.52
CA ASP A 480 0.14 -12.92 -10.95
C ASP A 480 1.24 -13.60 -11.81
N GLY A 481 2.18 -14.33 -11.19
CA GLY A 481 3.29 -15.00 -11.87
C GLY A 481 4.41 -14.04 -12.29
N ILE A 482 4.47 -12.84 -11.71
CA ILE A 482 5.51 -11.85 -11.94
C ILE A 482 6.58 -12.06 -10.85
N GLU A 483 7.56 -12.90 -11.16
CA GLU A 483 8.67 -13.23 -10.28
C GLU A 483 9.99 -12.69 -10.89
N PRO A 484 10.79 -11.91 -10.14
CA PRO A 484 12.05 -11.38 -10.64
C PRO A 484 13.12 -12.47 -10.72
N SER A 485 14.20 -12.20 -11.47
CA SER A 485 15.45 -12.97 -11.34
C SER A 485 16.16 -12.65 -10.02
N ASP A 486 17.09 -13.52 -9.63
CA ASP A 486 17.92 -13.38 -8.41
C ASP A 486 18.60 -12.01 -8.31
N ASP A 487 19.07 -11.46 -9.44
CA ASP A 487 19.74 -10.15 -9.52
C ASP A 487 18.86 -8.94 -9.17
N VAL A 488 17.53 -9.12 -9.10
CA VAL A 488 16.55 -8.05 -8.88
C VAL A 488 15.82 -8.20 -7.55
N PHE A 489 15.95 -9.32 -6.83
CA PHE A 489 15.30 -9.52 -5.53
C PHE A 489 15.78 -8.55 -4.43
N ASN A 490 16.93 -7.91 -4.59
CA ASN A 490 17.45 -6.88 -3.70
C ASN A 490 17.14 -5.45 -4.15
N LYS A 491 16.37 -5.27 -5.24
CA LYS A 491 15.93 -3.97 -5.74
C LYS A 491 14.42 -3.78 -5.55
N PRO A 492 13.93 -2.55 -5.35
CA PRO A 492 12.51 -2.26 -5.15
C PRO A 492 11.73 -2.25 -6.49
N TYR A 493 11.77 -3.36 -7.21
CA TYR A 493 11.21 -3.52 -8.57
C TYR A 493 9.68 -3.37 -8.65
N TRP A 494 8.99 -3.44 -7.51
CA TRP A 494 7.53 -3.36 -7.46
C TRP A 494 6.98 -1.94 -7.57
N LEU A 495 7.79 -0.93 -7.21
CA LEU A 495 7.39 0.47 -7.13
C LEU A 495 6.72 0.97 -8.41
#